data_AF-A0A078GH94-F1
#
_entry.id   AF-A0A078GH94-F1
#
_cell.length_a   1.000
_cell.length_b   1.000
_cell.length_c   1.000
_cell.angle_alpha   90.00
_cell.angle_beta   90.00
_cell.angle_gamma   90.00
#
_symmetry.space_group_name_H-M   'P 1'
#
loop_
_entity.id
_entity.type
_entity.pdbx_description
1 polymer ?
#
loop_
_entity_poly.entity_id
_entity_poly.type
_entity_poly.pdbx_seq_one_letter_code
_entity_poly.pdbx_strand_id
1 'polypeptide(L)'
;MGPEIMNELAEGYESICQRALPSTAHDALVDAYDTNLIIECEPEYLMPHFGSNPDIDEKPPMPLRDCLEKEAIDEAMKQAPLMKDIVDHYSGPDRVTAKTQNEELDRIATTVPQSAPDSVKRFADRVALSLKSNPGWGYDKKYQFMDKLVLEASQSYK
;
A
#
# COMPACT_ATOMS: atom_id res chain seq x y z
N MET A 1 25.48 -38.30 86.77
CA MET A 1 24.67 -38.70 85.60
C MET A 1 25.51 -39.65 84.77
N GLY A 2 24.93 -40.73 84.25
CA GLY A 2 25.65 -41.71 83.43
C GLY A 2 25.91 -41.19 82.01
N PRO A 3 26.92 -41.72 81.30
CA PRO A 3 27.29 -41.27 79.95
C PRO A 3 26.14 -41.38 78.95
N GLU A 4 25.27 -42.38 79.08
CA GLU A 4 24.09 -42.58 78.22
C GLU A 4 23.09 -41.41 78.33
N ILE A 5 22.77 -41.00 79.56
CA ILE A 5 21.85 -39.88 79.84
C ILE A 5 22.43 -38.56 79.34
N MET A 6 23.75 -38.38 79.43
CA MET A 6 24.42 -37.18 78.91
C MET A 6 24.39 -37.15 77.38
N ASN A 7 24.49 -38.30 76.73
CA ASN A 7 24.44 -38.39 75.28
C ASN A 7 23.03 -38.11 74.75
N GLU A 8 22.00 -38.68 75.39
CA GLU A 8 20.60 -38.41 75.06
C GLU A 8 20.25 -36.92 75.23
N LEU A 9 20.78 -36.29 76.29
CA LEU A 9 20.61 -34.85 76.50
C LEU A 9 21.31 -34.01 75.42
N ALA A 10 22.52 -34.40 74.99
CA ALA A 10 23.27 -33.71 73.95
C ALA A 10 22.59 -33.82 72.57
N GLU A 11 22.14 -35.02 72.20
CA GLU A 11 21.39 -35.26 70.96
C GLU A 11 20.07 -34.49 70.94
N GLY A 12 19.35 -34.47 72.07
CA GLY A 12 18.13 -33.69 72.24
C GLY A 12 18.39 -32.18 72.11
N TYR A 13 19.50 -31.70 72.67
CA TYR A 13 19.91 -30.29 72.56
C TYR A 13 20.22 -29.89 71.11
N GLU A 14 21.03 -30.67 70.39
CA GLU A 14 21.36 -30.39 68.99
C GLU A 14 20.12 -30.41 68.08
N SER A 15 19.20 -31.36 68.30
CA SER A 15 17.93 -31.44 67.56
C SER A 15 17.06 -30.20 67.77
N ILE A 16 16.97 -29.70 69.01
CA ILE A 16 16.24 -28.47 69.32
C ILE A 16 16.92 -27.27 68.65
N CYS A 17 18.26 -27.17 68.71
CA CYS A 17 19.02 -26.10 68.09
C CYS A 17 18.81 -26.04 66.57
N GLN A 18 18.82 -27.19 65.86
CA GLN A 18 18.56 -27.23 64.41
C GLN A 18 17.14 -26.78 64.03
N ARG A 19 16.16 -27.00 64.90
CA ARG A 19 14.76 -26.60 64.67
C ARG A 19 14.44 -25.16 65.09
N ALA A 20 15.09 -24.69 66.15
CA ALA A 20 14.78 -23.41 66.77
C ALA A 20 15.64 -22.26 66.22
N LEU A 21 16.86 -22.56 65.78
CA LEU A 21 17.76 -21.55 65.21
C LEU A 21 17.54 -21.46 63.69
N PRO A 22 17.53 -20.24 63.12
CA PRO A 22 17.50 -20.08 61.68
C PRO A 22 18.70 -20.79 61.05
N SER A 23 18.42 -21.63 60.06
CA SER A 23 19.45 -22.38 59.36
C SER A 23 20.10 -21.46 58.34
N THR A 24 21.35 -21.09 58.58
CA THR A 24 22.16 -20.27 57.67
C THR A 24 22.26 -20.85 56.26
N ALA A 25 22.17 -22.18 56.13
CA ALA A 25 22.13 -22.86 54.83
C ALA A 25 20.77 -22.74 54.15
N HIS A 26 19.67 -22.77 54.91
CA HIS A 26 18.33 -22.57 54.35
C HIS A 26 18.15 -21.12 53.90
N ASP A 27 18.56 -20.16 54.72
CA ASP A 27 18.46 -18.73 54.40
C ASP A 27 19.27 -18.41 53.13
N ALA A 28 20.49 -18.94 53.01
CA ALA A 28 21.30 -18.79 51.79
C ALA A 28 20.65 -19.42 50.54
N LEU A 29 19.93 -20.54 50.70
CA LEU A 29 19.19 -21.17 49.59
C LEU A 29 17.97 -20.33 49.19
N VAL A 30 17.27 -19.75 50.17
CA VAL A 30 16.12 -18.85 49.93
C VAL A 30 16.58 -17.58 49.23
N ASP A 31 17.68 -16.95 49.68
CA ASP A 31 18.25 -15.76 49.05
C ASP A 31 18.73 -16.04 47.61
N ALA A 32 19.35 -17.20 47.37
CA ALA A 32 19.76 -17.61 46.04
C ALA A 32 18.55 -17.85 45.12
N TYR A 33 17.48 -18.43 45.65
CA TYR A 33 16.24 -18.65 44.90
C TYR A 33 15.54 -17.32 44.57
N ASP A 34 15.46 -16.38 45.52
CA ASP A 34 14.91 -15.04 45.28
C ASP A 34 15.69 -14.28 44.21
N THR A 35 17.03 -14.34 44.28
CA THR A 35 17.91 -13.73 43.26
C THR A 35 17.65 -14.32 41.86
N ASN A 36 17.50 -15.65 41.75
CA ASN A 36 17.18 -16.30 40.48
C ASN A 36 15.80 -15.88 39.96
N LEU A 37 14.79 -15.79 40.83
CA LEU A 37 13.46 -15.33 40.44
C LEU A 37 13.47 -13.88 39.96
N ILE A 38 14.25 -13.00 40.60
CA ILE A 38 14.41 -11.61 40.17
C ILE A 38 14.95 -11.57 38.73
N ILE A 39 15.93 -12.40 38.40
CA ILE A 39 16.55 -12.47 37.07
C ILE A 39 15.62 -13.12 36.04
N GLU A 40 14.97 -14.24 36.38
CA GLU A 40 14.13 -15.00 35.46
C GLU A 40 12.78 -14.33 35.18
N CYS A 41 12.26 -13.55 36.14
CA CYS A 41 10.97 -12.85 36.03
C CYS A 41 11.13 -11.34 35.76
N GLU A 42 12.28 -10.92 35.25
CA GLU A 42 12.53 -9.57 34.74
C GLU A 42 11.42 -9.19 33.72
N PRO A 43 10.66 -8.11 33.95
CA PRO A 43 9.49 -7.76 33.14
C PRO A 43 9.86 -7.48 31.68
N GLU A 44 11.10 -7.08 31.41
CA GLU A 44 11.61 -6.83 30.07
C GLU A 44 11.69 -8.11 29.20
N TYR A 45 11.99 -9.27 29.80
CA TYR A 45 12.03 -10.56 29.10
C TYR A 45 10.65 -11.22 29.00
N LEU A 46 9.69 -10.82 29.83
CA LEU A 46 8.31 -11.31 29.80
C LEU A 46 7.41 -10.51 28.85
N MET A 47 7.81 -9.29 28.45
CA MET A 47 7.09 -8.46 27.47
C MET A 47 6.68 -9.19 26.18
N PRO A 48 7.52 -10.05 25.56
CA PRO A 48 7.13 -10.77 24.34
C PRO A 48 5.98 -11.76 24.54
N HIS A 49 5.81 -12.33 25.75
CA HIS A 49 4.75 -13.30 26.05
C HIS A 49 3.39 -12.63 26.31
N PHE A 50 3.39 -11.35 26.68
CA PHE A 50 2.20 -10.51 26.87
C PHE A 50 2.04 -9.46 25.76
N GLY A 51 2.88 -9.50 24.72
CA GLY A 51 3.03 -8.47 23.70
C GLY A 51 1.92 -8.39 22.66
N SER A 52 0.78 -9.04 22.90
CA SER A 52 -0.42 -8.84 22.09
C SER A 52 -1.60 -8.67 23.04
N ASN A 53 -2.00 -7.41 23.23
CA ASN A 53 -3.19 -7.08 23.99
C ASN A 53 -4.36 -7.01 23.00
N PRO A 54 -5.25 -8.01 22.98
CA PRO A 54 -6.24 -8.18 21.90
C PRO A 54 -7.23 -7.01 21.77
N ASP A 55 -7.42 -6.21 22.83
CA ASP A 55 -8.19 -4.97 22.85
C ASP A 55 -7.46 -3.75 22.24
N ILE A 56 -6.11 -3.72 22.23
CA ILE A 56 -5.28 -2.63 21.72
C ILE A 56 -4.75 -2.94 20.30
N ASP A 57 -4.41 -4.20 20.03
CA ASP A 57 -3.76 -4.61 18.78
C ASP A 57 -4.75 -4.97 17.67
N GLU A 58 -6.05 -5.14 17.98
CA GLU A 58 -7.08 -5.30 16.97
C GLU A 58 -7.32 -3.95 16.26
N LYS A 59 -6.89 -3.88 15.00
CA LYS A 59 -7.09 -2.67 14.19
C LYS A 59 -8.59 -2.38 14.08
N PRO A 60 -9.04 -1.14 14.34
CA PRO A 60 -10.44 -0.77 14.23
C PRO A 60 -11.01 -1.15 12.86
N PRO A 61 -12.26 -1.65 12.79
CA PRO A 61 -12.91 -1.93 11.52
C PRO A 61 -12.95 -0.66 10.66
N MET A 62 -12.90 -0.84 9.33
CA MET A 62 -12.95 0.29 8.40
C MET A 62 -14.20 1.15 8.64
N PRO A 63 -14.09 2.49 8.58
CA PRO A 63 -15.24 3.37 8.80
C PRO A 63 -16.40 3.05 7.85
N LEU A 64 -17.64 3.20 8.33
CA LEU A 64 -18.85 2.94 7.53
C LEU A 64 -18.86 3.69 6.18
N ARG A 65 -18.33 4.92 6.17
CA ARG A 65 -18.18 5.74 4.96
C ARG A 65 -17.34 5.01 3.91
N ASP A 66 -16.20 4.45 4.30
CA ASP A 66 -15.26 3.80 3.40
C ASP A 66 -15.82 2.46 2.93
N CYS A 67 -16.61 1.76 3.75
CA CYS A 67 -17.36 0.57 3.33
C CYS A 67 -18.32 0.92 2.19
N LEU A 68 -19.14 1.95 2.41
CA LEU A 68 -20.16 2.37 1.45
C LEU A 68 -19.53 2.89 0.15
N GLU A 69 -18.42 3.63 0.23
CA GLU A 69 -17.69 4.06 -0.96
C GLU A 69 -17.15 2.86 -1.76
N LYS A 70 -16.54 1.89 -1.08
CA LYS A 70 -16.05 0.68 -1.72
C LYS A 70 -17.18 -0.12 -2.38
N GLU A 71 -18.29 -0.30 -1.68
CA GLU A 71 -19.47 -1.00 -2.23
C GLU A 71 -20.06 -0.26 -3.44
N ALA A 72 -20.14 1.07 -3.39
CA ALA A 72 -20.62 1.87 -4.51
C ALA A 72 -19.69 1.78 -5.73
N ILE A 73 -18.37 1.79 -5.52
CA ILE A 73 -17.38 1.59 -6.58
C ILE A 73 -17.50 0.19 -7.17
N ASP A 74 -17.58 -0.85 -6.32
CA ASP A 74 -17.69 -2.24 -6.76
C ASP A 74 -18.96 -2.47 -7.58
N GLU A 75 -20.09 -1.89 -7.17
CA GLU A 75 -21.35 -1.99 -7.93
C GLU A 75 -21.26 -1.22 -9.26
N ALA A 76 -20.70 -0.01 -9.27
CA ALA A 76 -20.47 0.74 -10.51
C ALA A 76 -19.58 -0.03 -11.50
N MET A 77 -18.56 -0.72 -11.01
CA MET A 77 -17.67 -1.54 -11.82
C MET A 77 -18.37 -2.76 -12.42
N LYS A 78 -19.35 -3.36 -11.73
CA LYS A 78 -20.19 -4.43 -12.30
C LYS A 78 -21.07 -3.94 -13.45
N GLN A 79 -21.54 -2.69 -13.37
CA GLN A 79 -22.38 -2.09 -14.41
C GLN A 79 -21.57 -1.54 -15.60
N ALA A 80 -20.26 -1.34 -15.43
CA ALA A 80 -19.40 -0.74 -16.46
C ALA A 80 -19.39 -1.49 -17.82
N PRO A 81 -19.36 -2.85 -17.87
CA PRO A 81 -19.46 -3.56 -19.15
C PRO A 81 -20.78 -3.34 -19.88
N LEU A 82 -21.91 -3.36 -19.17
CA LEU A 82 -23.22 -3.08 -19.76
C LEU A 82 -23.30 -1.66 -20.31
N MET A 83 -22.79 -0.69 -19.55
CA MET A 83 -22.71 0.70 -20.01
C MET A 83 -21.90 0.81 -21.31
N LYS A 84 -20.78 0.09 -21.39
CA LYS A 84 -19.95 0.04 -22.60
C LYS A 84 -20.73 -0.56 -23.77
N ASP A 85 -21.45 -1.66 -23.58
CA ASP A 85 -22.23 -2.30 -24.65
C ASP A 85 -23.35 -1.39 -25.17
N ILE A 86 -24.03 -0.66 -24.27
CA ILE A 86 -25.04 0.34 -24.65
C ILE A 86 -24.40 1.44 -25.50
N VAL A 87 -23.28 2.01 -25.03
CA VAL A 87 -22.57 3.05 -25.77
C VAL A 87 -22.10 2.52 -27.12
N ASP A 88 -21.54 1.31 -27.17
CA ASP A 88 -21.06 0.68 -28.41
C ASP A 88 -22.22 0.45 -29.40
N HIS A 89 -23.38 -0.02 -28.93
CA HIS A 89 -24.57 -0.27 -29.76
C HIS A 89 -25.09 0.99 -30.44
N TYR A 90 -25.17 2.10 -29.70
CA TYR A 90 -25.69 3.37 -30.23
C TYR A 90 -24.62 4.23 -30.93
N SER A 91 -23.33 3.99 -30.70
CA SER A 91 -22.25 4.76 -31.35
C SER A 91 -21.98 4.34 -32.81
N GLY A 92 -22.41 3.14 -33.20
CA GLY A 92 -22.19 2.61 -34.54
C GLY A 92 -20.73 2.13 -34.79
N PRO A 93 -20.49 1.42 -35.91
CA PRO A 93 -19.21 0.78 -36.23
C PRO A 93 -18.07 1.77 -36.48
N ASP A 94 -18.38 3.02 -36.84
CA ASP A 94 -17.41 4.05 -37.19
C ASP A 94 -17.01 4.93 -36.00
N ARG A 95 -17.20 4.47 -34.76
CA ARG A 95 -16.83 5.27 -33.57
C ARG A 95 -15.32 5.49 -33.52
N VAL A 96 -14.90 6.72 -33.78
CA VAL A 96 -13.52 7.17 -33.58
C VAL A 96 -13.39 7.78 -32.18
N THR A 97 -12.52 7.22 -31.34
CA THR A 97 -12.24 7.80 -30.02
C THR A 97 -11.51 9.14 -30.15
N ALA A 98 -11.64 10.02 -29.16
CA ALA A 98 -10.87 11.27 -29.14
C ALA A 98 -9.35 11.03 -29.23
N LYS A 99 -8.87 9.90 -28.67
CA LYS A 99 -7.48 9.48 -28.81
C LYS A 99 -7.12 9.19 -30.27
N THR A 100 -7.90 8.35 -30.94
CA THR A 100 -7.70 8.01 -32.36
C THR A 100 -7.76 9.24 -33.27
N GLN A 101 -8.68 10.16 -33.00
CA GLN A 101 -8.76 11.44 -33.71
C GLN A 101 -7.48 12.28 -33.54
N ASN A 102 -6.96 12.37 -32.32
CA ASN A 102 -5.74 13.12 -32.04
C ASN A 102 -4.50 12.48 -32.68
N GLU A 103 -4.41 11.15 -32.65
CA GLU A 103 -3.33 10.39 -33.27
C GLU A 103 -3.33 10.57 -34.80
N GLU A 104 -4.51 10.61 -35.43
CA GLU A 104 -4.60 10.83 -36.88
C GLU A 104 -4.17 12.25 -37.28
N LEU A 105 -4.49 13.26 -36.47
CA LEU A 105 -3.98 14.63 -36.70
C LEU A 105 -2.46 14.70 -36.61
N ASP A 106 -1.85 13.98 -35.66
CA ASP A 106 -0.38 13.87 -35.56
C ASP A 106 0.20 13.13 -36.76
N ARG A 107 -0.42 12.01 -37.15
CA ARG A 107 -0.01 11.24 -38.32
C ARG A 107 0.04 12.13 -39.56
N ILE A 108 -1.01 12.92 -39.82
CA ILE A 108 -1.03 13.85 -40.95
C ILE A 108 0.06 14.91 -40.78
N ALA A 109 0.30 15.46 -39.59
CA ALA A 109 1.42 16.39 -39.38
C ALA A 109 2.77 15.82 -39.82
N THR A 110 3.00 14.53 -39.59
CA THR A 110 4.26 13.87 -39.97
C THR A 110 4.40 13.61 -41.47
N THR A 111 3.34 13.74 -42.27
CA THR A 111 3.40 13.54 -43.73
C THR A 111 3.87 14.78 -44.50
N VAL A 112 4.22 15.88 -43.81
CA VAL A 112 4.89 17.03 -44.42
C VAL A 112 6.20 16.59 -45.10
N PRO A 113 6.50 17.07 -46.33
CA PRO A 113 7.69 16.66 -47.07
C PRO A 113 9.01 16.90 -46.33
N GLN A 114 9.99 16.03 -46.56
CA GLN A 114 11.32 16.19 -45.95
C GLN A 114 12.09 17.41 -46.46
N SER A 115 11.86 17.77 -47.72
CA SER A 115 12.30 19.00 -48.40
C SER A 115 11.76 20.28 -47.77
N ALA A 116 10.68 20.21 -46.99
CA ALA A 116 10.12 21.38 -46.32
C ALA A 116 11.06 21.86 -45.19
N PRO A 117 11.24 23.18 -45.00
CA PRO A 117 12.01 23.73 -43.90
C PRO A 117 11.44 23.34 -42.53
N ASP A 118 12.30 23.30 -41.51
CA ASP A 118 11.89 22.99 -40.13
C ASP A 118 10.82 23.94 -39.57
N SER A 119 10.76 25.18 -40.06
CA SER A 119 9.70 26.13 -39.71
C SER A 119 8.32 25.63 -40.13
N VAL A 120 8.21 25.01 -41.31
CA VAL A 120 6.96 24.45 -41.85
C VAL A 120 6.57 23.20 -41.08
N LYS A 121 7.53 22.31 -40.77
CA LYS A 121 7.28 21.12 -39.94
C LYS A 121 6.77 21.50 -38.55
N ARG A 122 7.46 22.42 -37.87
CA ARG A 122 7.02 22.95 -36.56
C ARG A 122 5.67 23.65 -36.63
N PHE A 123 5.36 24.30 -37.75
CA PHE A 123 4.04 24.91 -37.95
C PHE A 123 2.94 23.84 -38.02
N ALA A 124 3.15 22.77 -38.80
CA ALA A 124 2.21 21.65 -38.86
C ALA A 124 1.98 21.00 -37.48
N ASP A 125 3.06 20.78 -36.70
CA ASP A 125 2.94 20.24 -35.34
C ASP A 125 2.08 21.15 -34.43
N ARG A 126 2.29 22.47 -34.51
CA ARG A 126 1.52 23.45 -33.74
C ARG A 126 0.06 23.51 -34.18
N VAL A 127 -0.20 23.38 -35.47
CA VAL A 127 -1.56 23.31 -36.02
C VAL A 127 -2.26 22.06 -35.48
N ALA A 128 -1.64 20.88 -35.55
CA ALA A 128 -2.19 19.65 -35.00
C ALA A 128 -2.52 19.81 -33.51
N LEU A 129 -1.59 20.36 -32.71
CA LEU A 129 -1.83 20.64 -31.29
C LEU A 129 -3.01 21.58 -31.04
N SER A 130 -3.13 22.63 -31.87
CA SER A 130 -4.21 23.62 -31.77
C SER A 130 -5.57 23.01 -32.12
N LEU A 131 -5.63 22.14 -33.14
CA LEU A 131 -6.85 21.45 -33.55
C LEU A 131 -7.35 20.48 -32.49
N LYS A 132 -6.44 19.75 -31.82
CA LYS A 132 -6.81 18.84 -30.72
C LYS A 132 -7.57 19.57 -29.61
N SER A 133 -7.12 20.78 -29.27
CA SER A 133 -7.69 21.60 -28.20
C SER A 133 -8.87 22.48 -28.64
N ASN A 134 -9.25 22.47 -29.92
CA ASN A 134 -10.31 23.32 -30.45
C ASN A 134 -11.71 22.69 -30.22
N PRO A 135 -12.57 23.25 -29.35
CA PRO A 135 -13.91 22.72 -29.11
C PRO A 135 -14.93 23.15 -30.17
N GLY A 136 -14.63 24.20 -30.97
CA GLY A 136 -15.58 24.79 -31.91
C GLY A 136 -15.73 24.02 -33.23
N TRP A 137 -14.82 23.09 -33.54
CA TRP A 137 -14.83 22.31 -34.78
C TRP A 137 -15.06 20.83 -34.48
N GLY A 138 -15.93 20.19 -35.27
CA GLY A 138 -16.02 18.72 -35.32
C GLY A 138 -14.77 18.10 -35.97
N TYR A 139 -14.55 16.81 -35.72
CA TYR A 139 -13.34 16.11 -36.20
C TYR A 139 -13.16 16.20 -37.72
N ASP A 140 -14.21 16.03 -38.51
CA ASP A 140 -14.13 16.08 -39.98
C ASP A 140 -13.51 17.39 -40.48
N LYS A 141 -13.88 18.52 -39.86
CA LYS A 141 -13.31 19.83 -40.20
C LYS A 141 -11.85 19.95 -39.80
N LYS A 142 -11.47 19.39 -38.64
CA LYS A 142 -10.07 19.35 -38.19
C LYS A 142 -9.22 18.52 -39.15
N TYR A 143 -9.70 17.33 -39.51
CA TYR A 143 -9.05 16.44 -40.46
C TYR A 143 -8.88 17.12 -41.82
N GLN A 144 -9.96 17.65 -42.40
CA GLN A 144 -9.93 18.32 -43.72
C GLN A 144 -8.95 19.50 -43.74
N PHE A 145 -8.90 20.29 -42.66
CA PHE A 145 -7.97 21.40 -42.57
C PHE A 145 -6.51 20.92 -42.53
N MET A 146 -6.23 19.89 -41.71
CA MET A 146 -4.88 19.35 -41.57
C MET A 146 -4.40 18.70 -42.87
N ASP A 147 -5.26 17.92 -43.52
CA ASP A 147 -4.98 17.28 -44.81
C ASP A 147 -4.67 18.34 -45.89
N LYS A 148 -5.48 19.39 -45.97
CA LYS A 148 -5.25 20.51 -46.89
C LYS A 148 -3.93 21.24 -46.61
N LEU A 149 -3.61 21.48 -45.34
CA LEU A 149 -2.36 22.14 -44.94
C LEU A 149 -1.14 21.37 -45.45
N VAL A 150 -1.15 20.04 -45.28
CA VAL A 150 -0.04 19.19 -45.74
C VAL A 150 0.01 19.09 -47.25
N LEU A 151 -1.15 19.06 -47.92
CA LEU A 151 -1.22 19.07 -49.38
C LEU A 151 -0.56 20.34 -49.96
N GLU A 152 -0.86 21.52 -49.39
CA GLU A 152 -0.26 22.80 -49.81
C GLU A 152 1.26 22.84 -49.54
N ALA A 153 1.70 22.33 -48.39
CA ALA A 153 3.12 22.19 -48.08
C ALA A 153 3.81 21.25 -49.09
N SER A 154 3.15 20.16 -49.47
CA SER A 154 3.65 19.19 -50.45
C SER A 154 3.75 19.75 -51.86
N GLN A 155 2.83 20.63 -52.24
CA GLN A 155 2.89 21.32 -53.53
C GLN A 155 4.02 22.37 -53.56
N SER A 156 4.25 23.05 -52.45
CA SER A 156 5.24 24.12 -52.32
C SER A 156 6.68 23.59 -52.22
N TYR A 157 6.86 22.43 -51.60
CA TYR A 157 8.17 21.85 -51.29
C TYR A 157 8.31 20.44 -51.87
N LYS A 158 8.01 20.24 -53.16
CA LYS A 158 8.22 18.93 -53.81
C LYS A 158 9.64 18.41 -53.67
#